data_AF-A0AA41H5B1-F1
#
_entry.id   AF-A0AA41H5B1-F1
#
_cell.length_a   1.000
_cell.length_b   1.000
_cell.length_c   1.000
_cell.angle_alpha   90.00
_cell.angle_beta   90.00
_cell.angle_gamma   90.00
#
_symmetry.space_group_name_H-M   'P 1'
#
loop_
_entity.id
_entity.type
_entity.pdbx_description
1 polymer ?
#
loop_
_entity_poly.entity_id
_entity_poly.type
_entity_poly.pdbx_seq_one_letter_code
_entity_poly.pdbx_strand_id
1 'polypeptide(L)' 'MLNDLLEEMLFCEFMLVCESHDCRAFFEFEEVANDPMDEWAKRAAVAAKECGWTIGRTGLVKCATCAARAD' A
#
# COMPACT_ATOMS: atom_id res chain seq x y z
N MET A 1 -7.88 -10.15 14.74
CA MET A 1 -7.14 -10.07 13.45
C MET A 1 -6.37 -8.78 13.50
N LEU A 2 -5.06 -8.82 13.24
CA LEU A 2 -4.26 -7.61 13.16
C LEU A 2 -4.69 -6.92 11.87
N ASN A 3 -5.39 -5.79 11.97
CA ASN A 3 -5.77 -5.00 10.80
C ASN A 3 -4.50 -4.64 10.04
N ASP A 4 -4.45 -5.02 8.77
CA ASP A 4 -3.33 -4.72 7.90
C ASP A 4 -3.43 -3.25 7.49
N LEU A 5 -2.49 -2.42 7.92
CA LEU A 5 -2.55 -0.97 7.66
C LEU A 5 -2.60 -0.66 6.15
N LEU A 6 -2.01 -1.53 5.32
CA LEU A 6 -2.14 -1.42 3.86
C LEU A 6 -3.57 -1.62 3.38
N GLU A 7 -4.30 -2.59 3.96
CA GLU A 7 -5.71 -2.82 3.67
C GLU A 7 -6.56 -1.62 4.10
N GLU A 8 -6.33 -1.07 5.30
CA GLU A 8 -7.05 0.11 5.78
C GLU A 8 -6.81 1.34 4.88
N MET A 9 -5.56 1.57 4.46
CA MET A 9 -5.23 2.68 3.56
C MET A 9 -5.84 2.49 2.18
N LEU A 10 -5.81 1.29 1.61
CA LEU A 10 -6.44 1.01 0.33
C LEU A 10 -7.96 1.14 0.40
N PHE A 11 -8.58 0.71 1.50
CA PHE A 11 -10.00 0.92 1.74
C PHE A 11 -10.39 2.41 1.77
N CYS A 12 -9.57 3.26 2.40
CA CYS A 12 -9.88 4.68 2.58
C CYS A 12 -9.48 5.56 1.38
N GLU A 13 -8.31 5.30 0.80
CA GLU A 13 -7.63 6.19 -0.14
C GLU A 13 -7.57 5.63 -1.57
N PHE A 14 -7.92 4.35 -1.77
CA PHE A 14 -7.91 3.63 -3.06
C PHE A 14 -6.55 3.54 -3.77
N MET A 15 -5.51 4.19 -3.25
CA MET A 15 -4.15 4.17 -3.77
C MET A 15 -3.14 4.28 -2.64
N LEU A 16 -1.91 3.83 -2.88
CA LEU A 16 -0.79 4.04 -1.95
C LEU A 16 0.22 5.00 -2.56
N VAL A 17 0.73 5.94 -1.78
CA VAL A 17 1.76 6.88 -2.21
C VAL A 17 2.95 6.79 -1.27
N CYS A 18 4.16 6.64 -1.82
CA CYS A 18 5.35 6.46 -1.00
C CYS A 18 5.65 7.70 -0.15
N GLU A 19 5.89 7.52 1.15
CA GLU A 19 6.21 8.61 2.10
C GLU A 19 7.58 9.27 1.89
N SER A 20 8.47 8.63 1.11
CA SER A 20 9.86 9.07 1.05
C SER A 20 9.99 10.39 0.31
N HIS A 21 10.82 11.29 0.85
CA HIS A 21 11.06 12.60 0.25
C HIS A 21 11.53 12.47 -1.21
N ASP A 22 10.91 13.24 -2.10
CA ASP A 22 11.14 13.25 -3.55
C ASP A 22 10.85 11.91 -4.27
N CYS A 23 10.17 10.97 -3.60
CA CYS A 23 9.64 9.77 -4.25
C CYS A 23 8.23 10.04 -4.76
N ARG A 24 7.98 9.74 -6.03
CA ARG A 24 6.65 9.88 -6.68
C ARG A 24 6.03 8.53 -7.01
N ALA A 25 6.55 7.44 -6.44
CA ALA A 25 6.00 6.12 -6.64
C ALA A 25 4.61 6.06 -6.01
N PHE A 26 3.65 5.52 -6.76
CA PHE A 26 2.32 5.16 -6.28
C PHE A 26 2.03 3.71 -6.67
N PHE A 27 1.15 3.07 -5.91
CA PHE A 27 0.62 1.76 -6.24
C PHE A 27 -0.75 1.92 -6.89
N GLU A 28 -0.94 1.25 -8.02
CA GLU A 28 -2.22 1.12 -8.70
C GLU A 28 -2.53 -0.36 -8.80
N PHE A 29 -3.75 -0.74 -8.40
CA PHE A 29 -4.23 -2.11 -8.51
C PHE A 29 -5.03 -2.27 -9.79
N GLU A 30 -4.81 -3.36 -10.54
CA GLU A 30 -5.43 -3.58 -11.85
C GLU A 30 -6.96 -3.64 -11.78
N GLU A 31 -7.51 -4.18 -10.69
CA GLU A 31 -8.95 -4.20 -10.46
C GLU A 31 -9.46 -2.81 -10.07
N VAL A 32 -10.48 -2.34 -10.78
CA VAL A 32 -11.24 -1.14 -10.37
C VAL A 32 -11.85 -1.36 -9.00
N ALA A 33 -11.66 -0.39 -8.10
CA ALA A 33 -12.29 -0.39 -6.79
C ALA A 33 -13.81 -0.52 -6.90
N ASN A 34 -14.37 -1.57 -6.29
CA ASN A 34 -15.78 -1.88 -6.34
C ASN A 34 -16.28 -2.50 -5.02
N ASP A 35 -17.60 -2.49 -4.85
CA ASP A 35 -18.23 -3.16 -3.73
C ASP A 35 -18.19 -4.69 -3.89
N PRO A 36 -17.87 -5.45 -2.82
CA PRO A 36 -17.58 -4.97 -1.47
C PRO A 36 -16.13 -4.46 -1.31
N MET A 37 -16.00 -3.19 -0.90
CA MET A 37 -14.72 -2.50 -0.79
C MET A 37 -13.71 -3.18 0.12
N ASP A 38 -14.16 -3.84 1.18
CA ASP A 38 -13.28 -4.60 2.10
C ASP A 38 -12.57 -5.76 1.40
N GLU A 39 -13.25 -6.45 0.47
CA GLU A 39 -12.64 -7.58 -0.25
C GLU A 39 -11.68 -7.08 -1.33
N TRP A 40 -12.03 -5.98 -2.00
CA TRP A 40 -11.13 -5.32 -2.94
C TRP A 40 -9.85 -4.85 -2.24
N ALA A 41 -9.98 -4.17 -1.10
CA ALA A 41 -8.84 -3.64 -0.35
C ALA A 41 -7.89 -4.75 0.12
N LYS A 42 -8.43 -5.90 0.55
CA LYS A 42 -7.64 -7.09 0.90
C LYS A 42 -6.80 -7.59 -0.27
N ARG A 43 -7.39 -7.73 -1.45
CA ARG A 43 -6.67 -8.20 -2.66
C ARG A 43 -5.61 -7.19 -3.10
N ALA A 44 -5.96 -5.91 -3.10
CA ALA A 44 -5.05 -4.82 -3.42
C ALA A 44 -3.85 -4.79 -2.45
N ALA A 45 -4.08 -5.01 -1.15
CA ALA A 45 -3.03 -5.02 -0.14
C ALA A 45 -2.06 -6.20 -0.31
N VAL A 46 -2.58 -7.38 -0.65
CA VAL A 46 -1.74 -8.56 -0.99
C VAL A 46 -0.86 -8.24 -2.20
N ALA A 47 -1.45 -7.71 -3.28
CA ALA A 47 -0.70 -7.35 -4.48
C ALA A 47 0.36 -6.26 -4.22
N ALA A 48 0.04 -5.26 -3.38
CA ALA A 48 0.99 -4.24 -2.97
C ALA A 48 2.19 -4.85 -2.24
N LYS A 49 1.95 -5.77 -1.29
CA LYS A 49 2.99 -6.49 -0.56
C LYS A 49 3.88 -7.33 -1.48
N GLU A 50 3.28 -8.04 -2.43
CA GLU A 50 4.01 -8.82 -3.44
C GLU A 50 4.88 -7.92 -4.34
N CYS A 51 4.42 -6.70 -4.61
CA CYS A 51 5.20 -5.66 -5.29
C CYS A 51 6.26 -4.99 -4.38
N GLY A 52 6.42 -5.45 -3.15
CA GLY A 52 7.41 -4.95 -2.18
C GLY A 52 7.01 -3.65 -1.48
N TRP A 53 5.73 -3.26 -1.52
CA TRP A 53 5.24 -2.16 -0.68
C TRP A 53 5.13 -2.61 0.77
N THR A 54 5.53 -1.72 1.68
CA THR A 54 5.59 -2.03 3.11
C THR A 54 5.26 -0.81 3.97
N ILE A 55 5.03 -1.02 5.26
CA ILE A 55 4.87 0.04 6.25
C ILE A 55 6.26 0.47 6.76
N GLY A 56 6.55 1.76 6.62
CA GLY A 56 7.70 2.43 7.21
C GLY A 56 7.60 2.55 8.73
N ARG A 57 8.71 2.94 9.38
CA ARG A 57 8.78 3.06 10.86
C ARG A 57 7.85 4.14 11.43
N THR A 58 7.39 5.06 10.59
CA THR A 58 6.46 6.16 10.90
C THR A 58 4.99 5.72 10.84
N GLY A 59 4.71 4.49 10.38
CA GLY A 59 3.36 4.05 10.06
C GLY A 59 2.87 4.48 8.66
N LEU A 60 3.70 5.13 7.86
CA LEU A 60 3.35 5.48 6.46
C LEU A 60 3.93 4.46 5.48
N VAL A 61 3.45 4.44 4.24
CA VAL A 61 3.83 3.41 3.25
C VAL A 61 5.11 3.75 2.49
N LYS A 62 5.94 2.74 2.24
CA LYS A 62 7.14 2.82 1.41
C LYS A 62 7.02 1.88 0.21
N CYS A 63 7.40 2.36 -0.97
CA CYS A 63 7.59 1.51 -2.14
C CYS A 63 8.84 0.62 -1.96
N ALA A 64 8.94 -0.44 -2.75
CA ALA A 64 10.04 -1.41 -2.68
C ALA A 64 11.43 -0.74 -2.73
N THR A 65 11.62 0.24 -3.63
CA THR A 65 12.91 0.93 -3.78
C THR A 65 13.28 1.74 -2.54
N CYS A 66 12.34 2.46 -1.94
CA CYS A 66 12.60 3.29 -0.77
C CYS A 66 12.68 2.46 0.53
N ALA A 67 11.96 1.33 0.58
CA ALA A 67 12.07 0.37 1.66
C ALA A 67 13.47 -0.27 1.70
N ALA A 68 14.01 -0.65 0.53
CA ALA A 68 15.35 -1.25 0.42
C ALA A 68 16.51 -0.28 0.69
N ARG A 69 16.27 1.03 0.73
CA ARG A 69 17.30 2.04 1.09
C ARG A 69 17.41 2.27 2.59
N ALA A 70 16.46 1.77 3.38
CA ALA A 70 16.43 1.94 4.82
C ALA A 70 17.22 0.82 5.51
N ASP A 71 18.53 0.77 5.22
CA ASP A 71 19.53 0.11 6.06
C ASP A 71 20.13 1.15 7.02
#